data_AF-A0A7C5DD76-F1
#
_entry.id   AF-A0A7C5DD76-F1
#
_cell.length_a   1.000
_cell.length_b   1.000
_cell.length_c   1.000
_cell.angle_alpha   90.00
_cell.angle_beta   90.00
_cell.angle_gamma   90.00
#
_symmetry.space_group_name_H-M   'P 1'
#
loop_
_entity.id
_entity.type
_entity.pdbx_description
1 polymer ?
#
loop_
_entity_poly.entity_id
_entity_poly.type
_entity_poly.pdbx_seq_one_letter_code
_entity_poly.pdbx_strand_id
1 'polypeptide(L)'
;MDEKLKILKMVEEKKISAEEAEELLSALSTPKKGKRTFTFKFGEKGTIIKEFNNIKSVDINIQGCNVELRKGERVRIEYRGSINTNSKNGMLEIVGKWADVVLFLPGDIDVNIQGRYLNLEGELSANLEMDCKASNIELRILKPINIKLQSKFGNIELSFVTPINQKFIIENKMGNIVNPFSKVEGTGE
;
A
#
# COMPACT_ATOMS: atom_id res chain seq x y z
N MET A 1 -5.78 -36.71 11.28
CA MET A 1 -7.21 -36.57 10.96
C MET A 1 -7.36 -35.22 10.28
N ASP A 2 -7.85 -35.19 9.05
CA ASP A 2 -7.96 -33.96 8.25
C ASP A 2 -8.83 -32.92 8.98
N GLU A 3 -8.41 -31.66 9.06
CA GLU A 3 -9.12 -30.62 9.83
C GLU A 3 -10.55 -30.41 9.29
N LYS A 4 -10.75 -30.64 7.98
CA LYS A 4 -12.06 -30.66 7.35
C LYS A 4 -12.97 -31.77 7.89
N LEU A 5 -12.43 -32.96 8.12
CA LEU A 5 -13.17 -34.10 8.70
C LEU A 5 -13.57 -33.82 10.15
N LYS A 6 -12.76 -33.08 10.90
CA LYS A 6 -13.07 -32.70 12.29
C LYS A 6 -14.25 -31.72 12.35
N ILE A 7 -14.31 -30.75 11.44
CA ILE A 7 -15.42 -29.77 11.38
C ILE A 7 -16.72 -30.46 10.95
N LEU A 8 -16.68 -31.31 9.93
CA LEU A 8 -17.86 -32.06 9.49
C LEU A 8 -18.44 -32.94 10.62
N LYS A 9 -17.56 -33.56 11.41
CA LYS A 9 -17.98 -34.33 12.59
C LYS A 9 -18.61 -33.47 13.68
N MET A 10 -18.15 -32.22 13.86
CA MET A 10 -18.74 -31.30 14.83
C MET A 10 -20.14 -30.81 14.42
N VAL A 11 -20.41 -30.70 13.12
CA VAL A 11 -21.78 -30.44 12.59
C VAL A 11 -22.68 -31.64 12.86
N GLU A 12 -22.19 -32.85 12.58
CA GLU A 12 -22.95 -34.09 12.78
C GLU A 12 -23.30 -34.31 14.25
N GLU A 13 -22.37 -33.96 15.16
CA GLU A 13 -22.58 -33.95 16.61
C GLU A 13 -23.41 -32.74 17.11
N LYS A 14 -23.92 -31.87 16.21
CA LYS A 14 -24.67 -30.64 16.51
C LYS A 14 -23.96 -29.66 17.45
N LYS A 15 -22.63 -29.70 17.48
CA LYS A 15 -21.81 -28.80 18.30
C LYS A 15 -21.63 -27.42 17.67
N ILE A 16 -21.80 -27.34 16.35
CA ILE A 16 -21.74 -26.12 15.56
C ILE A 16 -22.87 -26.13 14.54
N SER A 17 -23.31 -24.96 14.09
CA SER A 17 -24.30 -24.84 13.04
C SER A 17 -23.70 -25.12 11.65
N ALA A 18 -24.56 -25.36 10.65
CA ALA A 18 -24.12 -25.53 9.28
C ALA A 18 -23.43 -24.26 8.74
N GLU A 19 -23.90 -23.08 9.15
CA GLU A 19 -23.32 -21.78 8.79
C GLU A 19 -21.92 -21.60 9.41
N GLU A 20 -21.75 -21.94 10.69
CA GLU A 20 -20.44 -21.89 11.37
C GLU A 20 -19.43 -22.87 10.75
N ALA A 21 -19.90 -24.02 10.28
CA ALA A 21 -19.05 -24.99 9.60
C ALA A 21 -18.63 -24.52 8.20
N GLU A 22 -19.50 -23.85 7.45
CA GLU A 22 -19.14 -23.23 6.17
C GLU A 22 -18.07 -22.15 6.37
N GLU A 23 -18.19 -21.30 7.39
CA GLU A 23 -17.17 -20.30 7.71
C GLU A 23 -15.81 -20.95 8.02
N LEU A 24 -15.79 -21.97 8.88
CA LEU A 24 -14.56 -22.66 9.24
C LEU A 24 -13.93 -23.43 8.06
N LEU A 25 -14.75 -24.07 7.23
CA LEU A 25 -14.28 -24.77 6.03
C LEU A 25 -13.78 -23.78 4.98
N SER A 26 -14.41 -22.62 4.85
CA SER A 26 -13.96 -21.54 3.96
C SER A 26 -12.57 -21.04 4.39
N ALA A 27 -12.36 -20.83 5.69
CA ALA A 27 -11.10 -20.40 6.27
C ALA A 27 -9.96 -21.43 6.10
N LEU A 28 -10.30 -22.73 6.09
CA LEU A 28 -9.34 -23.81 5.80
C LEU A 28 -9.08 -24.02 4.31
N SER A 29 -10.04 -23.68 3.45
CA SER A 29 -9.92 -23.82 1.99
C SER A 29 -9.17 -22.68 1.32
N THR A 30 -8.99 -21.54 2.00
CA THR A 30 -8.13 -20.46 1.49
C THR A 30 -6.66 -20.88 1.52
N PRO A 31 -5.97 -20.93 0.36
CA PRO A 31 -4.57 -21.30 0.31
C PRO A 31 -3.71 -20.32 1.13
N LYS A 32 -2.80 -20.86 1.95
CA LYS A 32 -1.69 -20.09 2.55
C LYS A 32 -0.91 -19.38 1.43
N LYS A 33 -0.65 -18.08 1.63
CA LYS A 33 0.00 -17.09 0.74
C LYS A 33 -0.92 -16.47 -0.33
N GLY A 34 -1.67 -15.46 0.08
CA GLY A 34 -2.24 -14.46 -0.82
C GLY A 34 -2.23 -13.11 -0.11
N LYS A 35 -1.70 -12.08 -0.77
CA LYS A 35 -1.78 -10.67 -0.36
C LYS A 35 -3.20 -10.40 0.15
N ARG A 36 -3.35 -9.99 1.41
CA ARG A 36 -4.55 -9.27 1.83
C ARG A 36 -4.45 -7.88 1.21
N THR A 37 -4.91 -7.75 -0.03
CA THR A 37 -5.36 -6.45 -0.53
C THR A 37 -6.55 -6.06 0.33
N PHE A 38 -6.34 -5.18 1.30
CA PHE A 38 -7.42 -4.58 2.05
C PHE A 38 -8.12 -3.62 1.09
N THR A 39 -9.11 -4.12 0.34
CA THR A 39 -9.93 -3.27 -0.51
C THR A 39 -10.80 -2.40 0.39
N PHE A 40 -10.28 -1.22 0.74
CA PHE A 40 -11.00 -0.21 1.49
C PHE A 40 -12.22 0.22 0.66
N LYS A 41 -13.42 -0.12 1.14
CA LYS A 41 -14.66 0.31 0.50
C LYS A 41 -14.92 1.76 0.91
N PHE A 42 -14.75 2.66 -0.07
CA PHE A 42 -14.97 4.09 0.08
C PHE A 42 -16.43 4.41 0.46
N GLY A 43 -16.62 5.44 1.29
CA GLY A 43 -17.94 5.97 1.66
C GLY A 43 -18.53 5.49 2.99
N GLU A 44 -17.76 4.74 3.79
CA GLU A 44 -18.20 4.33 5.12
C GLU A 44 -18.20 5.49 6.14
N LYS A 45 -19.10 5.43 7.14
CA LYS A 45 -19.15 6.40 8.25
C LYS A 45 -17.79 6.49 8.94
N GLY A 46 -17.26 7.72 9.09
CA GLY A 46 -16.05 8.01 9.86
C GLY A 46 -14.80 8.32 9.03
N THR A 47 -14.89 8.32 7.70
CA THR A 47 -13.81 8.78 6.82
C THR A 47 -13.75 10.30 6.80
N ILE A 48 -12.56 10.86 7.01
CA ILE A 48 -12.29 12.29 6.88
C ILE A 48 -11.64 12.53 5.53
N ILE A 49 -12.13 13.54 4.80
CA ILE A 49 -11.63 13.93 3.48
C ILE A 49 -11.09 15.36 3.59
N LYS A 50 -9.86 15.57 3.11
CA LYS A 50 -9.28 16.91 2.98
C LYS A 50 -8.66 17.08 1.60
N GLU A 51 -8.82 18.26 1.03
CA GLU A 51 -8.25 18.64 -0.25
C GLU A 51 -7.35 19.86 -0.07
N PHE A 52 -6.23 19.88 -0.78
CA PHE A 52 -5.22 20.92 -0.69
C PHE A 52 -4.88 21.46 -2.08
N ASN A 53 -4.80 22.78 -2.18
CA ASN A 53 -4.44 23.48 -3.42
C ASN A 53 -3.02 24.03 -3.32
N ASN A 54 -2.36 24.19 -4.47
CA ASN A 54 -1.01 24.78 -4.58
C ASN A 54 0.07 24.05 -3.77
N ILE A 55 -0.04 22.73 -3.64
CA ILE A 55 0.98 21.88 -3.00
C ILE A 55 2.01 21.46 -4.05
N LYS A 56 3.29 21.65 -3.71
CA LYS A 56 4.46 21.27 -4.51
C LYS A 56 5.17 20.04 -3.93
N SER A 57 5.08 19.84 -2.62
CA SER A 57 5.69 18.69 -1.95
C SER A 57 4.81 18.14 -0.84
N VAL A 58 4.91 16.83 -0.61
CA VAL A 58 4.18 16.12 0.44
C VAL A 58 5.18 15.35 1.31
N ASP A 59 5.23 15.70 2.59
CA ASP A 59 5.99 15.00 3.62
C ASP A 59 5.05 14.14 4.46
N ILE A 60 5.28 12.82 4.47
CA ILE A 60 4.45 11.85 5.17
C ILE A 60 5.26 11.17 6.26
N ASN A 61 4.83 11.30 7.52
CA ASN A 61 5.44 10.62 8.66
C ASN A 61 4.40 9.75 9.38
N ILE A 62 4.48 8.44 9.18
CA ILE A 62 3.41 7.52 9.57
C ILE A 62 3.92 6.27 10.27
N GLN A 63 3.13 5.78 11.22
CA GLN A 63 3.45 4.58 11.98
C GLN A 63 2.24 3.64 12.14
N GLY A 64 2.41 2.38 11.74
CA GLY A 64 1.34 1.38 11.84
C GLY A 64 0.17 1.72 10.92
N CYS A 65 0.45 2.24 9.73
CA CYS A 65 -0.56 2.72 8.80
C CYS A 65 -0.58 1.87 7.52
N ASN A 66 -1.76 1.78 6.91
CA ASN A 66 -1.91 1.35 5.52
C ASN A 66 -2.07 2.60 4.65
N VAL A 67 -1.29 2.71 3.58
CA VAL A 67 -1.34 3.84 2.66
C VAL A 67 -1.58 3.32 1.25
N GLU A 68 -2.59 3.85 0.60
CA GLU A 68 -2.85 3.67 -0.81
C GLU A 68 -2.53 4.97 -1.56
N LEU A 69 -1.67 4.90 -2.58
CA LEU A 69 -1.40 6.00 -3.48
C LEU A 69 -2.25 5.88 -4.74
N ARG A 70 -2.89 6.98 -5.12
CA ARG A 70 -3.68 7.07 -6.35
C ARG A 70 -3.27 8.28 -7.16
N LYS A 71 -3.41 8.18 -8.47
CA LYS A 71 -3.32 9.34 -9.35
C LYS A 71 -4.47 10.30 -9.04
N GLY A 72 -4.14 11.59 -8.88
CA GLY A 72 -5.11 12.66 -8.70
C GLY A 72 -4.76 13.88 -9.56
N GLU A 73 -5.72 14.77 -9.76
CA GLU A 73 -5.48 16.09 -10.38
C GLU A 73 -4.94 17.11 -9.37
N ARG A 74 -5.20 16.87 -8.09
CA ARG A 74 -4.81 17.70 -6.96
C ARG A 74 -4.50 16.82 -5.75
N VAL A 75 -3.83 17.39 -4.75
CA VAL A 75 -3.55 16.69 -3.51
C VAL A 75 -4.83 16.54 -2.70
N ARG A 76 -5.26 15.29 -2.51
CA ARG A 76 -6.41 14.93 -1.66
C ARG A 76 -6.03 13.77 -0.78
N ILE A 77 -6.38 13.87 0.49
CA ILE A 77 -6.19 12.81 1.48
C ILE A 77 -7.54 12.36 2.00
N GLU A 78 -7.70 11.05 2.07
CA GLU A 78 -8.81 10.41 2.75
C GLU A 78 -8.27 9.49 3.80
N TYR A 79 -8.83 9.54 5.00
CA TYR A 79 -8.29 8.75 6.07
C TYR A 79 -9.32 8.37 7.13
N ARG A 80 -8.99 7.28 7.82
CA ARG A 80 -9.62 6.84 9.05
C ARG A 80 -8.54 6.59 10.10
N GLY A 81 -8.81 7.00 11.35
CA GLY A 81 -7.85 6.89 12.44
C GLY A 81 -7.16 8.21 12.77
N SER A 82 -5.97 8.13 13.36
CA SER A 82 -5.28 9.30 13.91
C SER A 82 -4.32 9.91 12.89
N ILE A 83 -4.80 10.91 12.14
CA ILE A 83 -4.00 11.71 11.21
C ILE A 83 -4.10 13.19 11.58
N ASN A 84 -2.95 13.88 11.58
CA ASN A 84 -2.84 15.32 11.58
C ASN A 84 -2.25 15.78 10.25
N THR A 85 -2.73 16.91 9.74
CA THR A 85 -2.30 17.48 8.46
C THR A 85 -2.02 18.96 8.65
N ASN A 86 -0.87 19.43 8.19
CA ASN A 86 -0.49 20.83 8.23
C ASN A 86 0.03 21.26 6.86
N SER A 87 -0.43 22.39 6.34
CA SER A 87 0.03 22.91 5.04
C SER A 87 0.66 24.28 5.22
N LYS A 88 1.92 24.44 4.81
CA LYS A 88 2.64 25.72 4.87
C LYS A 88 3.54 25.88 3.66
N ASN A 89 3.51 27.04 3.03
CA ASN A 89 4.40 27.41 1.91
C ASN A 89 4.41 26.41 0.74
N GLY A 90 3.27 25.78 0.44
CA GLY A 90 3.15 24.79 -0.64
C GLY A 90 3.69 23.40 -0.28
N MET A 91 4.06 23.16 0.98
CA MET A 91 4.37 21.84 1.51
C MET A 91 3.20 21.33 2.36
N LEU A 92 2.81 20.07 2.16
CA LEU A 92 1.83 19.38 2.99
C LEU A 92 2.55 18.36 3.88
N GLU A 93 2.45 18.55 5.20
CA GLU A 93 2.92 17.60 6.20
C GLU A 93 1.74 16.73 6.67
N ILE A 94 1.89 15.42 6.61
CA ILE A 94 0.93 14.41 7.07
C ILE A 94 1.60 13.59 8.16
N VAL A 95 1.09 13.66 9.38
CA VAL A 95 1.58 12.87 10.52
C VAL A 95 0.50 11.93 10.99
N GLY A 96 0.79 10.63 11.04
CA GLY A 96 -0.23 9.61 11.29
C GLY A 96 0.19 8.44 12.15
N LYS A 97 -0.76 7.88 12.91
CA LYS A 97 -0.57 6.62 13.64
C LYS A 97 -1.83 5.76 13.57
N TRP A 98 -1.66 4.46 13.34
CA TRP A 98 -2.77 3.48 13.36
C TRP A 98 -3.94 3.95 12.50
N ALA A 99 -3.65 4.25 11.25
CA ALA A 99 -4.57 4.88 10.33
C ALA A 99 -4.52 4.21 8.96
N ASP A 100 -5.66 4.25 8.28
CA ASP A 100 -5.77 3.91 6.87
C ASP A 100 -5.85 5.22 6.10
N VAL A 101 -5.02 5.36 5.08
CA VAL A 101 -4.86 6.60 4.32
C VAL A 101 -4.89 6.29 2.83
N VAL A 102 -5.65 7.08 2.09
CA VAL A 102 -5.63 7.09 0.63
C VAL A 102 -5.20 8.49 0.20
N LEU A 103 -4.15 8.56 -0.59
CA LEU A 103 -3.53 9.81 -1.00
C LEU A 103 -3.56 9.92 -2.52
N PHE A 104 -4.29 10.93 -3.00
CA PHE A 104 -4.38 11.28 -4.39
C PHE A 104 -3.32 12.34 -4.69
N LEU A 105 -2.45 12.04 -5.64
CA LEU A 105 -1.28 12.85 -5.95
C LEU A 105 -1.24 13.25 -7.43
N PRO A 106 -1.01 14.54 -7.75
CA PRO A 106 -0.65 14.94 -9.10
C PRO A 106 0.76 14.45 -9.46
N GLY A 107 1.12 14.49 -10.74
CA GLY A 107 2.37 13.89 -11.22
C GLY A 107 3.60 14.79 -11.12
N ASP A 108 3.45 16.05 -10.73
CA ASP A 108 4.48 17.09 -10.75
C ASP A 108 4.90 17.52 -9.33
N ILE A 109 4.64 16.68 -8.34
CA ILE A 109 5.02 16.93 -6.95
C ILE A 109 6.11 15.96 -6.48
N ASP A 110 6.82 16.39 -5.44
CA ASP A 110 7.79 15.55 -4.74
C ASP A 110 7.14 14.94 -3.49
N VAL A 111 7.31 13.63 -3.32
CA VAL A 111 6.73 12.87 -2.22
C VAL A 111 7.86 12.29 -1.37
N ASN A 112 7.82 12.56 -0.08
CA ASN A 112 8.76 12.01 0.89
C ASN A 112 7.99 11.24 1.95
N ILE A 113 8.32 9.95 2.12
CA ILE A 113 7.61 9.04 3.03
C ILE A 113 8.57 8.48 4.08
N GLN A 114 8.30 8.78 5.33
CA GLN A 114 8.95 8.21 6.50
C GLN A 114 7.98 7.29 7.23
N GLY A 115 8.27 5.99 7.20
CA GLY A 115 7.34 4.96 7.64
C GLY A 115 7.93 3.98 8.66
N ARG A 116 7.12 3.60 9.66
CA ARG A 116 7.38 2.43 10.52
C ARG A 116 6.16 1.53 10.52
N TYR A 117 6.32 0.23 10.23
CA TYR A 117 5.18 -0.70 10.13
C TYR A 117 4.16 -0.20 9.10
N LEU A 118 4.64 0.09 7.89
CA LEU A 118 3.86 0.69 6.80
C LEU A 118 3.55 -0.35 5.73
N ASN A 119 2.27 -0.51 5.38
CA ASN A 119 1.92 -1.14 4.11
C ASN A 119 1.60 -0.04 3.11
N LEU A 120 2.37 0.05 2.03
CA LEU A 120 2.19 1.03 0.97
C LEU A 120 1.80 0.31 -0.31
N GLU A 121 0.67 0.67 -0.90
CA GLU A 121 0.25 0.14 -2.20
C GLU A 121 -0.23 1.24 -3.15
N GLY A 122 -0.26 0.97 -4.45
CA GLY A 122 -1.00 1.79 -5.42
C GLY A 122 -0.18 2.31 -6.60
N GLU A 123 -0.67 3.37 -7.22
CA GLU A 123 -0.13 3.92 -8.45
C GLU A 123 0.56 5.26 -8.21
N LEU A 124 1.76 5.41 -8.77
CA LEU A 124 2.59 6.59 -8.55
C LEU A 124 3.00 7.22 -9.88
N SER A 125 2.85 8.54 -9.94
CA SER A 125 3.35 9.37 -11.03
C SER A 125 4.19 10.56 -10.53
N ALA A 126 4.51 10.61 -9.23
CA ALA A 126 5.27 11.68 -8.60
C ALA A 126 6.67 11.18 -8.19
N ASN A 127 7.65 12.06 -8.05
CA ASN A 127 8.97 11.66 -7.53
C ASN A 127 8.82 11.16 -6.10
N LEU A 128 9.56 10.11 -5.74
CA LEU A 128 9.46 9.47 -4.43
C LEU A 128 10.81 9.31 -3.74
N GLU A 129 10.90 9.86 -2.55
CA GLU A 129 11.91 9.48 -1.56
C GLU A 129 11.22 8.77 -0.40
N MET A 130 11.78 7.64 0.04
CA MET A 130 11.20 6.86 1.12
C MET A 130 12.26 6.24 2.03
N ASP A 131 12.10 6.45 3.33
CA ASP A 131 12.86 5.78 4.40
C ASP A 131 11.88 5.03 5.32
N CYS A 132 11.95 3.71 5.25
CA CYS A 132 11.04 2.80 5.91
C CYS A 132 11.78 1.80 6.78
N LYS A 133 11.31 1.59 8.02
CA LYS A 133 11.93 0.58 8.90
C LYS A 133 11.37 -0.83 8.70
N ALA A 134 10.06 -0.98 8.63
CA ALA A 134 9.41 -2.28 8.49
C ALA A 134 8.19 -2.07 7.63
N SER A 135 8.29 -2.38 6.34
CA SER A 135 7.27 -2.01 5.38
C SER A 135 7.13 -3.02 4.26
N ASN A 136 5.88 -3.26 3.84
CA ASN A 136 5.58 -3.91 2.57
C ASN A 136 5.17 -2.83 1.57
N ILE A 137 5.86 -2.78 0.45
CA ILE A 137 5.66 -1.75 -0.57
C ILE A 137 5.34 -2.42 -1.88
N GLU A 138 4.23 -2.02 -2.50
CA GLU A 138 3.79 -2.47 -3.82
C GLU A 138 3.39 -1.26 -4.65
N LEU A 139 4.25 -0.82 -5.58
CA LEU A 139 3.97 0.38 -6.38
C LEU A 139 3.96 0.08 -7.87
N ARG A 140 2.98 0.69 -8.55
CA ARG A 140 2.91 0.75 -10.01
C ARG A 140 3.28 2.13 -10.49
N ILE A 141 4.41 2.22 -11.17
CA ILE A 141 5.01 3.46 -11.67
C ILE A 141 4.46 3.75 -13.06
N LEU A 142 3.66 4.82 -13.15
CA LEU A 142 2.87 5.15 -14.34
C LEU A 142 3.66 5.92 -15.41
N LYS A 143 4.64 6.71 -14.98
CA LYS A 143 5.53 7.46 -15.87
C LYS A 143 6.95 7.45 -15.32
N PRO A 144 7.96 7.77 -16.14
CA PRO A 144 9.32 7.86 -15.67
C PRO A 144 9.43 8.94 -14.55
N ILE A 145 9.82 8.54 -13.33
CA ILE A 145 10.07 9.36 -12.15
C ILE A 145 11.36 8.97 -11.42
N ASN A 146 11.91 9.88 -10.60
CA ASN A 146 13.01 9.54 -9.71
C ASN A 146 12.49 8.81 -8.47
N ILE A 147 13.11 7.68 -8.12
CA ILE A 147 12.77 6.90 -6.91
C ILE A 147 14.04 6.62 -6.10
N LYS A 148 14.00 7.02 -4.83
CA LYS A 148 14.96 6.64 -3.80
C LYS A 148 14.22 5.93 -2.67
N LEU A 149 14.47 4.64 -2.51
CA LEU A 149 13.74 3.80 -1.57
C LEU A 149 14.70 3.06 -0.66
N GLN A 150 14.62 3.32 0.64
CA GLN A 150 15.35 2.60 1.68
C GLN A 150 14.35 1.88 2.59
N SER A 151 14.47 0.56 2.68
CA SER A 151 13.72 -0.25 3.64
C SER A 151 14.65 -1.13 4.48
N LYS A 152 14.43 -1.21 5.79
CA LYS A 152 15.19 -2.15 6.63
C LYS A 152 14.59 -3.54 6.64
N PHE A 153 13.27 -3.66 6.73
CA PHE A 153 12.54 -4.93 6.82
C PHE A 153 11.30 -4.93 5.93
N GLY A 154 10.97 -6.09 5.36
CA GLY A 154 9.75 -6.29 4.56
C GLY A 154 10.00 -6.34 3.05
N ASN A 155 8.94 -6.50 2.27
CA ASN A 155 9.04 -6.72 0.83
C ASN A 155 8.84 -5.44 0.04
N ILE A 156 9.57 -5.30 -1.07
CA ILE A 156 9.39 -4.22 -2.04
C ILE A 156 9.09 -4.85 -3.39
N GLU A 157 7.99 -4.47 -3.99
CA GLU A 157 7.56 -4.85 -5.33
C GLU A 157 7.27 -3.60 -6.15
N LEU A 158 7.93 -3.47 -7.31
CA LEU A 158 7.75 -2.36 -8.22
C LEU A 158 7.33 -2.87 -9.59
N SER A 159 6.35 -2.20 -10.21
CA SER A 159 5.94 -2.47 -11.58
C SER A 159 5.96 -1.18 -12.39
N PHE A 160 6.33 -1.26 -13.67
CA PHE A 160 6.53 -0.09 -14.53
C PHE A 160 5.65 -0.20 -15.76
N VAL A 161 4.88 0.85 -16.08
CA VAL A 161 4.02 0.88 -17.27
C VAL A 161 4.80 1.25 -18.53
N THR A 162 5.85 2.07 -18.40
CA THR A 162 6.68 2.56 -19.50
C THR A 162 8.13 2.09 -19.37
N PRO A 163 8.87 1.97 -20.50
CA PRO A 163 10.29 1.62 -20.48
C PRO A 163 11.12 2.55 -19.58
N ILE A 164 12.08 1.95 -18.87
CA ILE A 164 12.83 2.59 -17.80
C ILE A 164 14.11 3.22 -18.38
N ASN A 165 14.11 4.54 -18.58
CA ASN A 165 15.31 5.30 -18.97
C ASN A 165 15.84 6.17 -17.81
N GLN A 166 15.82 5.68 -16.57
CA GLN A 166 16.01 6.50 -15.37
C GLN A 166 16.84 5.86 -14.26
N LYS A 167 17.23 6.69 -13.29
CA LYS A 167 18.06 6.32 -12.15
C LYS A 167 17.18 5.90 -10.96
N PHE A 168 17.42 4.69 -10.44
CA PHE A 168 16.78 4.14 -9.25
C PHE A 168 17.84 3.83 -8.21
N ILE A 169 17.54 4.12 -6.95
CA ILE A 169 18.34 3.65 -5.82
C ILE A 169 17.38 2.94 -4.87
N ILE A 170 17.47 1.61 -4.81
CA ILE A 170 16.65 0.78 -3.94
C ILE A 170 17.59 0.02 -3.02
N GLU A 171 17.48 0.26 -1.72
CA GLU A 171 18.24 -0.45 -0.69
C GLU A 171 17.27 -1.17 0.24
N ASN A 172 17.35 -2.51 0.27
CA ASN A 172 16.62 -3.33 1.25
C ASN A 172 17.62 -4.11 2.10
N LYS A 173 17.62 -3.89 3.43
CA LYS A 173 18.58 -4.57 4.32
C LYS A 173 18.18 -6.01 4.63
N MET A 174 16.89 -6.27 4.86
CA MET A 174 16.37 -7.58 5.28
C MET A 174 14.96 -7.81 4.72
N GLY A 175 14.88 -8.36 3.52
CA GLY A 175 13.62 -8.68 2.85
C GLY A 175 13.84 -9.00 1.38
N ASN A 176 12.77 -9.29 0.65
CA ASN A 176 12.85 -9.56 -0.78
C ASN A 176 12.56 -8.29 -1.58
N ILE A 177 13.32 -8.08 -2.65
CA ILE A 177 12.97 -7.14 -3.72
C ILE A 177 12.46 -8.00 -4.87
N VAL A 178 11.15 -7.96 -5.09
CA VAL A 178 10.51 -8.71 -6.18
C VAL A 178 10.29 -7.76 -7.34
N ASN A 179 10.98 -8.08 -8.42
CA ASN A 179 10.90 -7.43 -9.73
C ASN A 179 11.24 -5.93 -9.78
N PRO A 180 12.49 -5.58 -10.14
CA PRO A 180 12.77 -4.25 -10.66
C PRO A 180 12.79 -4.16 -12.20
N PHE A 181 12.86 -5.27 -12.97
CA PHE A 181 13.13 -5.22 -14.43
C PHE A 181 12.61 -6.38 -15.32
N SER A 182 11.80 -7.32 -14.83
CA SER A 182 11.38 -8.45 -15.65
C SER A 182 10.25 -8.10 -16.62
N LYS A 183 10.64 -8.18 -17.91
CA LYS A 183 9.88 -8.05 -19.17
C LYS A 183 9.60 -6.64 -19.69
N VAL A 184 10.65 -6.01 -20.22
CA VAL A 184 10.49 -5.32 -21.51
C VAL A 184 10.56 -6.41 -22.58
N GLU A 185 9.42 -6.96 -23.00
CA GLU A 185 9.36 -7.60 -24.31
C GLU A 185 9.48 -6.48 -25.33
N GLY A 186 10.71 -6.21 -25.75
CA GLY A 186 10.97 -5.38 -26.92
C GLY A 186 10.39 -6.10 -28.12
N THR A 187 9.26 -5.62 -28.63
CA THR A 187 9.01 -5.73 -30.06
C THR A 187 9.94 -4.73 -30.72
N GLY A 188 11.13 -5.21 -31.07
CA GLY A 188 11.93 -4.56 -32.11
C GLY A 188 11.17 -4.66 -33.42
N GLU A 189 10.90 -3.50 -34.00
CA GLU A 189 11.02 -3.10 -35.42
C GLU A 189 10.19 -1.82 -35.66
#